data_AF-A0A928CAC8-F1
#
_entry.id   AF-A0A928CAC8-F1
#
_cell.length_a   1.000
_cell.length_b   1.000
_cell.length_c   1.000
_cell.angle_alpha   90.00
_cell.angle_beta   90.00
_cell.angle_gamma   90.00
#
_symmetry.space_group_name_H-M   'P 1'
#
loop_
_entity.id
_entity.type
_entity.pdbx_description
1 polymer ?
#
loop_
_entity_poly.entity_id
_entity_poly.type
_entity_poly.pdbx_seq_one_letter_code
_entity_poly.pdbx_strand_id
1 'polypeptide(L)'
;MKNFDLNNITPFKAIHVGEYIKDELEARKMSQKELSLLTGIAAPILNDIIKSKRNITAEQSILIGRALCIDDDFFYEIQKQYDLDRARLSKKVMNQTLLLENRTFNQ
;
A
#
# COMPACT_ATOMS: atom_id res chain seq x y z
N MET A 1 -28.23 -14.31 11.24
CA MET A 1 -26.85 -13.83 11.49
C MET A 1 -26.34 -13.21 10.20
N LYS A 2 -25.75 -12.01 10.22
CA LYS A 2 -25.06 -11.47 9.03
C LYS A 2 -23.87 -12.38 8.75
N ASN A 3 -23.83 -13.00 7.57
CA ASN A 3 -22.64 -13.70 7.10
C ASN A 3 -21.53 -12.65 6.99
N PHE A 4 -20.55 -12.72 7.89
CA PHE A 4 -19.31 -11.95 7.77
C PHE A 4 -18.52 -12.58 6.63
N ASP A 5 -18.67 -12.05 5.43
CA ASP A 5 -17.84 -12.46 4.31
C ASP A 5 -16.44 -11.88 4.54
N LEU A 6 -15.51 -12.71 5.01
CA LEU A 6 -14.12 -12.34 5.29
C LEU A 6 -13.42 -11.79 4.03
N ASN A 7 -13.96 -12.10 2.85
CA ASN A 7 -13.45 -11.61 1.57
C ASN A 7 -13.87 -10.17 1.24
N ASN A 8 -14.82 -9.61 1.99
CA ASN A 8 -15.40 -8.28 1.74
C ASN A 8 -15.24 -7.34 2.94
N ILE A 9 -14.16 -7.50 3.72
CA ILE A 9 -13.83 -6.63 4.83
C ILE A 9 -13.27 -5.31 4.27
N THR A 10 -14.02 -4.24 4.43
CA THR A 10 -13.50 -2.88 4.22
C THR A 10 -12.68 -2.47 5.44
N PRO A 11 -11.39 -2.17 5.29
CA PRO A 11 -10.57 -1.79 6.44
C PRO A 11 -10.93 -0.39 6.95
N PHE A 12 -10.70 -0.18 8.25
CA PHE A 12 -10.96 1.10 8.91
C PHE A 12 -10.03 2.23 8.43
N LYS A 13 -8.77 1.90 8.11
CA LYS A 13 -7.78 2.83 7.55
C LYS A 13 -6.93 2.08 6.51
N ALA A 14 -6.71 2.71 5.35
CA ALA A 14 -5.71 2.25 4.39
C ALA A 14 -4.32 2.67 4.87
N ILE A 15 -3.40 1.71 5.05
CA ILE A 15 -2.03 1.96 5.51
C ILE A 15 -1.10 2.04 4.29
N HIS A 16 -0.42 3.17 4.12
CA HIS A 16 0.48 3.37 2.99
C HIS A 16 1.81 2.66 3.23
N VAL A 17 2.43 2.14 2.16
CA VAL A 17 3.75 1.46 2.19
C VAL A 17 4.86 2.32 2.84
N GLY A 18 4.73 3.64 2.74
CA GLY A 18 5.64 4.60 3.37
C GLY A 18 5.72 4.50 4.89
N GLU A 19 4.62 4.11 5.57
CA GLU A 19 4.65 3.85 7.02
C GLU A 19 5.53 2.63 7.32
N TYR A 20 5.39 1.53 6.56
CA TYR A 20 6.21 0.32 6.71
C TYR A 20 7.70 0.56 6.41
N ILE A 21 8.01 1.30 5.34
CA ILE A 21 9.41 1.64 5.01
C ILE A 21 10.04 2.46 6.14
N LYS A 22 9.28 3.39 6.73
CA LYS A 22 9.76 4.19 7.85
C LYS A 22 10.05 3.32 9.08
N ASP A 23 9.13 2.44 9.45
CA ASP A 23 9.29 1.55 10.60
C ASP A 23 10.49 0.61 10.42
N GLU A 24 10.70 0.09 9.21
CA GLU A 24 11.85 -0.76 8.88
C GLU A 24 13.19 0.00 8.98
N LEU A 25 13.21 1.25 8.51
CA LEU A 25 14.39 2.13 8.65
C LEU A 25 14.69 2.42 10.13
N GLU A 26 13.67 2.71 10.95
CA GLU A 26 13.82 2.93 12.38
C GLU A 26 14.31 1.68 13.10
N ALA A 27 13.74 0.51 12.79
CA ALA A 27 14.14 -0.78 13.37
C ALA A 27 15.61 -1.12 13.07
N ARG A 28 16.07 -0.80 11.86
CA ARG A 28 17.46 -1.02 11.42
C ARG A 28 18.42 0.09 11.82
N LYS A 29 17.94 1.17 12.41
CA LYS A 29 18.72 2.41 12.65
C LYS A 29 19.38 2.92 11.36
N MET A 30 18.70 2.76 10.23
CA MET A 30 19.15 3.17 8.91
C MET A 30 18.49 4.51 8.55
N SER A 31 19.27 5.43 8.00
CA SER A 31 18.78 6.71 7.50
C SER A 31 18.22 6.59 6.08
N GLN A 32 17.32 7.50 5.73
CA GLN A 32 16.79 7.61 4.36
C GLN A 32 17.89 7.90 3.32
N LYS A 33 18.97 8.59 3.74
CA LYS A 33 20.12 8.89 2.88
C LYS A 33 20.90 7.62 2.54
N GLU A 34 21.08 6.74 3.52
CA GLU A 34 21.73 5.44 3.30
C GLU A 34 20.89 4.57 2.37
N LEU A 35 19.57 4.50 2.58
CA LEU A 35 18.68 3.78 1.67
C LEU A 35 18.73 4.35 0.25
N SER A 36 18.76 5.69 0.11
CA SER A 36 18.90 6.37 -1.17
C SER A 36 20.19 5.97 -1.89
N LEU A 37 21.31 5.89 -1.16
CA LEU A 37 22.60 5.48 -1.70
C LEU A 37 22.60 4.00 -2.12
N LEU A 38 22.00 3.12 -1.31
CA LEU A 38 21.94 1.68 -1.58
C LEU A 38 21.06 1.34 -2.79
N THR A 39 19.93 2.03 -2.93
CA THR A 39 18.92 1.75 -3.96
C THR A 39 19.12 2.55 -5.24
N GLY A 40 19.91 3.64 -5.19
CA GLY A 40 20.01 4.62 -6.28
C GLY A 40 18.75 5.49 -6.44
N ILE A 41 17.73 5.32 -5.60
CA ILE A 41 16.52 6.13 -5.63
C ILE A 41 16.81 7.49 -5.00
N ALA A 42 16.44 8.58 -5.66
CA ALA A 42 16.68 9.93 -5.15
C ALA A 42 15.99 10.14 -3.78
N ALA A 43 16.73 10.69 -2.81
CA ALA A 43 16.23 10.94 -1.45
C ALA A 43 14.89 11.73 -1.39
N PRO A 44 14.61 12.72 -2.26
CA PRO A 44 13.31 13.38 -2.29
C PRO A 44 12.16 12.42 -2.63
N ILE A 45 12.40 11.46 -3.53
CA ILE A 45 11.41 10.44 -3.93
C ILE A 45 11.12 9.52 -2.73
N LEU A 46 12.15 9.02 -2.05
CA LEU A 46 11.99 8.20 -0.85
C LEU A 46 11.24 8.96 0.25
N ASN A 47 11.56 10.24 0.48
CA ASN A 47 10.86 11.08 1.44
C ASN A 47 9.38 11.27 1.08
N ASP A 48 9.06 11.44 -0.20
CA ASP A 48 7.67 11.56 -0.65
C ASP A 48 6.89 10.26 -0.47
N ILE A 49 7.53 9.10 -0.71
CA ILE A 49 6.93 7.78 -0.46
C ILE A 49 6.67 7.59 1.04
N ILE A 50 7.68 7.86 1.88
CA ILE A 50 7.58 7.74 3.34
C ILE A 50 6.49 8.67 3.91
N LYS A 51 6.35 9.88 3.36
CA LYS A 51 5.28 10.83 3.74
C LYS A 51 3.93 10.55 3.09
N SER A 52 3.78 9.42 2.40
CA SER A 52 2.54 9.03 1.72
C SER A 52 2.05 10.04 0.68
N LYS A 53 2.96 10.82 0.10
CA LYS A 53 2.68 11.78 -0.98
C LYS A 53 2.77 11.16 -2.36
N ARG A 54 3.51 10.07 -2.48
CA ARG A 54 3.75 9.33 -3.73
C ARG A 54 3.65 7.84 -3.46
N ASN A 55 2.94 7.13 -4.33
CA ASN A 55 2.91 5.67 -4.32
C ASN A 55 4.27 5.11 -4.75
N ILE A 56 4.66 3.97 -4.20
CA ILE A 56 5.84 3.24 -4.68
C ILE A 56 5.57 2.59 -6.05
N THR A 57 6.59 2.52 -6.91
CA THR A 57 6.52 1.74 -8.16
C THR A 57 7.02 0.30 -7.95
N ALA A 58 6.69 -0.62 -8.86
CA ALA A 58 7.20 -1.99 -8.79
C ALA A 58 8.74 -2.04 -8.82
N GLU A 59 9.38 -1.21 -9.66
CA GLU A 59 10.83 -1.07 -9.71
C GLU A 59 11.41 -0.63 -8.36
N GLN A 60 10.82 0.39 -7.74
CA GLN A 60 11.25 0.86 -6.43
C GLN A 60 11.05 -0.19 -5.33
N SER A 61 9.97 -0.97 -5.40
CA SER A 61 9.74 -2.10 -4.47
C SER A 61 10.86 -3.12 -4.55
N ILE A 62 11.23 -3.54 -5.77
CA ILE A 62 12.32 -4.50 -5.99
C ILE A 62 13.64 -3.94 -5.44
N LEU A 63 13.97 -2.69 -5.75
CA LEU A 63 15.23 -2.07 -5.29
C LEU A 63 15.28 -1.96 -3.76
N ILE A 64 14.19 -1.50 -3.13
CA ILE A 64 14.10 -1.36 -1.67
C ILE A 64 14.08 -2.73 -0.98
N GLY A 65 13.31 -3.70 -1.52
CA GLY A 65 13.27 -5.08 -1.04
C GLY A 65 14.67 -5.68 -0.98
N ARG A 66 15.42 -5.63 -2.09
CA ARG A 66 16.80 -6.12 -2.14
C ARG A 66 17.74 -5.38 -1.21
N ALA A 67 17.65 -4.05 -1.15
CA ALA A 67 18.49 -3.25 -0.25
C ALA A 67 18.23 -3.57 1.23
N LEU A 68 17.02 -4.02 1.56
CA LEU A 68 16.62 -4.40 2.90
C LEU A 68 16.59 -5.93 3.11
N CYS A 69 17.01 -6.75 2.15
CA CYS A 69 16.89 -8.21 2.24
C CYS A 69 15.46 -8.68 2.60
N ILE A 70 14.46 -8.03 2.00
CA ILE A 70 13.04 -8.34 2.05
C ILE A 70 12.61 -8.79 0.65
N ASP A 71 11.57 -9.60 0.54
CA ASP A 71 11.05 -10.07 -0.73
C ASP A 71 10.72 -8.91 -1.69
N ASP A 72 11.07 -9.10 -2.97
CA ASP A 72 11.02 -8.09 -4.03
C ASP A 72 9.60 -7.46 -4.20
N ASP A 73 8.55 -8.24 -3.91
CA ASP A 73 7.14 -7.88 -4.07
C ASP A 73 6.46 -7.36 -2.79
N PHE A 74 7.07 -7.53 -1.63
CA PHE A 74 6.47 -7.22 -0.33
C PHE A 74 5.92 -5.79 -0.24
N PHE A 75 6.74 -4.80 -0.57
CA PHE A 75 6.35 -3.39 -0.50
C PHE A 75 5.30 -3.03 -1.56
N TYR A 76 5.39 -3.62 -2.75
CA TYR A 76 4.41 -3.40 -3.80
C TYR A 76 3.06 -4.02 -3.46
N GLU A 77 3.04 -5.17 -2.77
CA GLU A 77 1.81 -5.81 -2.31
C GLU A 77 1.07 -4.93 -1.30
N ILE A 78 1.80 -4.30 -0.37
CA ILE A 78 1.24 -3.33 0.57
C ILE A 78 0.65 -2.12 -0.17
N GLN A 79 1.36 -1.59 -1.17
CA GLN A 79 0.86 -0.48 -1.98
C GLN A 79 -0.41 -0.86 -2.75
N LYS A 80 -0.44 -2.06 -3.34
CA LYS A 80 -1.61 -2.60 -4.04
C LYS A 80 -2.80 -2.69 -3.10
N GLN A 81 -2.59 -3.23 -1.90
CA GLN A 81 -3.63 -3.35 -0.89
C GLN A 81 -4.14 -1.97 -0.44
N TYR A 82 -3.24 -1.02 -0.20
CA TYR A 82 -3.58 0.37 0.11
C TYR A 82 -4.46 1.02 -0.97
N ASP A 83 -4.10 0.85 -2.25
CA ASP A 83 -4.85 1.45 -3.36
C ASP A 83 -6.24 0.81 -3.51
N LEU A 84 -6.36 -0.50 -3.30
CA LEU A 84 -7.65 -1.21 -3.25
C LEU A 84 -8.52 -0.72 -2.09
N ASP A 85 -7.94 -0.58 -0.90
CA ASP A 85 -8.68 -0.16 0.29
C ASP A 85 -9.16 1.28 0.19
N ARG A 86 -8.29 2.16 -0.33
CA ARG A 86 -8.67 3.53 -0.64
C ARG A 86 -9.78 3.60 -1.70
N ALA A 87 -9.74 2.71 -2.70
CA ALA A 87 -10.82 2.62 -3.69
C ALA A 87 -12.12 2.13 -3.05
N ARG A 88 -12.08 1.09 -2.20
CA ARG A 88 -13.24 0.57 -1.46
C ARG A 88 -13.88 1.61 -0.55
N LEU A 89 -13.08 2.48 0.07
CA LEU A 89 -13.55 3.59 0.91
C LEU A 89 -14.13 4.77 0.11
N SER A 90 -13.97 4.80 -1.21
CA SER A 90 -14.53 5.85 -2.06
C SER A 90 -16.04 5.72 -2.17
N LYS A 91 -16.77 6.82 -1.88
CA LYS A 91 -18.23 6.88 -2.04
C LYS A 91 -18.71 6.43 -3.41
N LYS A 92 -17.95 6.75 -4.47
CA LYS A 92 -18.27 6.34 -5.84
C LYS A 92 -18.29 4.82 -5.97
N VAL A 93 -17.24 4.14 -5.48
CA VAL A 93 -17.12 2.69 -5.56
C VAL A 93 -18.18 2.04 -4.68
N MET A 94 -18.36 2.50 -3.44
CA MET A 94 -19.40 1.97 -2.54
C MET A 94 -20.80 2.03 -3.17
N ASN A 95 -21.18 3.18 -3.74
CA ASN A 95 -22.48 3.33 -4.39
C ASN A 95 -22.62 2.39 -5.60
N GLN A 96 -21.57 2.26 -6.40
CA GLN A 96 -21.58 1.37 -7.57
C GLN A 96 -21.68 -0.10 -7.17
N THR A 97 -20.94 -0.54 -6.15
CA THR A 97 -21.00 -1.92 -5.65
C THR A 97 -22.40 -2.27 -5.14
N LEU A 98 -23.03 -1.36 -4.38
CA LEU A 98 -24.41 -1.53 -3.91
C LEU A 98 -25.41 -1.64 -5.06
N LEU A 99 -25.24 -0.87 -6.14
CA LEU A 99 -26.09 -0.98 -7.34
C LEU A 99 -25.91 -2.34 -8.04
N LEU A 100 -24.70 -2.88 -8.09
CA LEU A 100 -24.42 -4.18 -8.72
C LEU A 100 -25.05 -5.32 -7.92
N GLU A 101 -24.92 -5.31 -6.59
CA GLU A 101 -25.52 -6.30 -5.69
C GLU A 101 -27.05 -6.34 -5.86
N ASN A 102 -27.71 -5.17 -5.86
CA ASN A 102 -29.16 -5.07 -6.04
C ASN A 102 -29.65 -5.56 -7.43
N ARG A 103 -28.80 -5.55 -8.46
CA ARG A 103 -29.14 -6.10 -9.79
C ARG A 103 -29.07 -7.62 -9.82
N THR A 104 -28.13 -8.22 -9.10
CA THR A 104 -27.98 -9.68 -9.00
C THR A 104 -29.09 -10.36 -8.19
N PHE A 105 -29.78 -9.65 -7.30
CA PHE A 105 -30.91 -10.21 -6.52
C PHE A 105 -32.28 -10.13 -7.22
N ASN A 106 -32.37 -9.42 -8.35
CA ASN A 106 -33.61 -9.23 -9.12
C ASN A 106 -33.64 -10.05 -10.45
N GLN A 107 -32.76 -11.04 -10.58
CA GLN A 107 -32.81 -12.12 -11.57
C GLN A 107 -32.96 -13.44 -10.83
#